data_AF-A0AAE6FT23-F1
#
_entry.id   AF-A0AAE6FT23-F1
#
_cell.length_a   1.000
_cell.length_b   1.000
_cell.length_c   1.000
_cell.angle_alpha   90.00
_cell.angle_beta   90.00
_cell.angle_gamma   90.00
#
_symmetry.space_group_name_H-M   'P 1'
#
loop_
_entity.id
_entity.type
_entity.pdbx_description
1 polymer ?
#
loop_
_entity_poly.entity_id
_entity_poly.type
_entity_poly.pdbx_seq_one_letter_code
_entity_poly.pdbx_strand_id
1 'polypeptide(L)'
;MERKLKSPVLPEIPSKRYFAIGEVSELCLVKAHVLRYWEQEFDQLKDIKRRGNRRYYQLPEVLLIRKIRELLHDEGFTIQGAKQRLKDKNFVKEVKQAEPPREFQVTKQGQVELPLENLNQSNSLAGLNIKSIKDELLSIIELLKK
;
A
#
# COMPACT_ATOMS: atom_id res chain seq x y z
N MET A 1 3.17 -27.20 13.65
CA MET A 1 1.80 -26.73 13.95
C MET A 1 1.47 -25.60 12.98
N GLU A 2 0.90 -25.97 11.84
CA GLU A 2 0.49 -25.05 10.79
C GLU A 2 -0.77 -24.29 11.22
N ARG A 3 -0.64 -22.99 11.42
CA ARG A 3 -1.79 -22.07 11.39
C ARG A 3 -1.48 -20.94 10.42
N LYS A 4 -1.32 -21.28 9.15
CA LYS A 4 -1.55 -20.31 8.07
C LYS A 4 -2.92 -20.60 7.47
N LEU A 5 -3.96 -20.21 8.20
CA LEU A 5 -5.25 -19.96 7.57
C LEU A 5 -5.00 -18.79 6.62
N LYS A 6 -4.81 -19.11 5.34
CA LYS A 6 -4.73 -18.14 4.26
C LYS A 6 -5.94 -17.23 4.39
N SER A 7 -5.72 -15.99 4.81
CA SER A 7 -6.80 -15.03 4.97
C SER A 7 -7.59 -15.01 3.66
N PRO A 8 -8.94 -15.05 3.72
CA PRO A 8 -9.73 -15.11 2.51
C PRO A 8 -9.38 -13.90 1.66
N VAL A 9 -9.09 -14.17 0.39
CA VAL A 9 -8.69 -13.17 -0.60
C VAL A 9 -9.73 -12.07 -0.57
N LEU A 10 -9.31 -10.89 -0.10
CA LEU A 10 -10.21 -9.75 -0.01
C LEU A 10 -10.54 -9.28 -1.43
N PRO A 11 -11.83 -8.99 -1.72
CA PRO A 11 -12.21 -8.44 -3.02
C PRO A 11 -11.47 -7.13 -3.30
N GLU A 12 -11.29 -6.84 -4.59
CA GLU A 12 -10.66 -5.60 -5.03
C GLU A 12 -11.50 -4.40 -4.57
N ILE A 13 -10.83 -3.36 -4.08
CA ILE A 13 -11.51 -2.17 -3.60
C ILE A 13 -11.88 -1.33 -4.83
N PRO A 14 -13.17 -1.07 -5.09
CA PRO A 14 -13.55 -0.26 -6.23
C PRO A 14 -13.11 1.19 -6.02
N SER A 15 -12.86 1.93 -7.10
CA SER A 15 -12.42 3.34 -7.07
C SER A 15 -13.55 4.32 -6.70
N LYS A 16 -14.27 4.04 -5.60
CA LYS A 16 -15.34 4.89 -5.06
C LYS A 16 -14.77 5.86 -4.01
N ARG A 17 -15.30 7.08 -3.94
CA ARG A 17 -14.81 8.11 -3.00
C ARG A 17 -15.29 7.90 -1.57
N TYR A 18 -16.49 7.36 -1.40
CA TYR A 18 -17.12 7.12 -0.10
C TYR A 18 -17.76 5.74 -0.06
N PHE A 19 -17.48 4.99 1.00
CA PHE A 19 -17.99 3.64 1.24
C PHE A 19 -18.91 3.64 2.45
N ALA A 20 -20.09 3.04 2.34
CA ALA A 20 -20.94 2.82 3.50
C ALA A 20 -20.38 1.70 4.38
N ILE A 21 -20.69 1.71 5.69
CA ILE A 21 -20.25 0.65 6.62
C ILE A 21 -20.62 -0.78 6.15
N GLY A 22 -21.73 -0.94 5.43
CA GLY A 22 -22.11 -2.22 4.82
C GLY A 22 -21.14 -2.65 3.72
N GLU A 23 -20.83 -1.73 2.79
CA GLU A 23 -19.86 -1.98 1.71
C GLU A 23 -18.47 -2.32 2.29
N VAL A 24 -18.01 -1.57 3.29
CA VAL A 24 -16.71 -1.85 3.95
C VAL A 24 -16.71 -3.20 4.67
N SER A 25 -17.84 -3.58 5.27
CA SER A 25 -17.96 -4.88 5.94
C SER A 25 -17.80 -6.05 4.97
N GLU A 26 -18.33 -5.92 3.76
CA GLU A 26 -18.18 -6.90 2.68
C GLU A 26 -16.75 -6.89 2.13
N LEU A 27 -16.18 -5.71 1.89
CA LEU A 27 -14.82 -5.55 1.36
C LEU A 27 -13.74 -6.10 2.28
N CYS A 28 -13.91 -5.96 3.59
CA CYS A 28 -12.94 -6.42 4.58
C CYS A 28 -13.30 -7.77 5.20
N LEU A 29 -14.48 -8.34 4.87
CA LEU A 29 -15.03 -9.54 5.52
C LEU A 29 -15.05 -9.43 7.06
N VAL A 30 -15.39 -8.24 7.57
CA VAL A 30 -15.46 -7.91 8.99
C VAL A 30 -16.87 -7.44 9.30
N LYS A 31 -17.49 -7.94 10.37
CA LYS A 31 -18.86 -7.58 10.74
C LYS A 31 -18.97 -6.08 11.02
N ALA A 32 -20.08 -5.47 10.61
CA ALA A 32 -20.29 -4.03 10.75
C ALA A 32 -20.12 -3.52 12.20
N HIS A 33 -20.56 -4.27 13.23
CA HIS A 33 -20.40 -3.86 14.63
C HIS A 33 -18.93 -3.81 15.08
N VAL A 34 -18.07 -4.68 14.54
CA VAL A 34 -16.62 -4.67 14.83
C VAL A 34 -16.00 -3.41 14.26
N LEU A 35 -16.40 -2.99 13.05
CA LEU A 35 -15.96 -1.71 12.48
C LEU A 35 -16.37 -0.53 13.36
N ARG A 36 -17.59 -0.54 13.93
CA ARG A 36 -18.02 0.49 14.90
C ARG A 36 -17.14 0.54 16.14
N TYR A 37 -16.71 -0.63 16.61
CA TYR A 37 -15.82 -0.72 17.76
C TYR A 37 -14.42 -0.21 17.41
N TRP A 38 -13.89 -0.58 16.24
CA TRP A 38 -12.61 -0.08 15.74
C TRP A 38 -12.61 1.44 15.55
N GLU A 39 -13.72 2.07 15.14
CA GLU A 39 -13.85 3.53 15.11
C GLU A 39 -13.60 4.20 16.48
N GLN A 40 -13.96 3.54 17.58
CA GLN A 40 -13.74 4.07 18.93
C GLN A 40 -12.29 3.87 19.38
N GLU A 41 -11.69 2.76 18.98
CA GLU A 41 -10.33 2.38 19.41
C GLU A 41 -9.25 3.09 18.60
N PHE A 42 -9.45 3.31 17.30
CA PHE A 42 -8.48 3.92 16.41
C PHE A 42 -8.83 5.38 16.11
N ASP A 43 -8.05 6.29 16.69
CA ASP A 43 -8.21 7.74 16.49
C ASP A 43 -8.09 8.14 15.00
N GLN A 44 -7.34 7.38 14.20
CA GLN A 44 -7.17 7.59 12.75
C GLN A 44 -8.46 7.33 11.94
N LEU A 45 -9.41 6.56 12.49
CA LEU A 45 -10.73 6.30 11.88
C LEU A 45 -11.80 7.25 12.42
N LYS A 46 -11.47 8.12 13.38
CA LYS A 46 -12.45 8.94 14.09
C LYS A 46 -12.97 10.12 13.25
N ASP A 47 -12.23 10.56 12.24
CA ASP A 47 -12.56 11.72 11.39
C ASP A 47 -13.63 11.45 10.31
N ILE A 48 -14.42 10.37 10.47
CA ILE A 48 -15.50 10.02 9.56
C ILE A 48 -16.55 11.13 9.53
N LYS A 49 -16.83 11.65 8.33
CA LYS A 49 -17.88 12.64 8.10
C LYS A 49 -19.25 12.06 8.44
N ARG A 50 -19.73 12.35 9.64
CA ARG A 50 -21.06 11.98 10.09
C ARG A 50 -22.09 12.90 9.42
N ARG A 51 -22.77 12.40 8.38
CA ARG A 51 -23.97 13.04 7.80
C ARG A 51 -25.18 12.21 8.24
N GLY A 52 -25.90 12.72 9.25
CA GLY A 52 -27.02 12.00 9.88
C GLY A 52 -26.56 10.76 10.67
N ASN A 53 -27.31 9.66 10.57
CA ASN A 53 -27.01 8.39 11.26
C ASN A 53 -26.19 7.39 10.41
N ARG A 54 -25.68 7.80 9.24
CA ARG A 54 -24.87 6.96 8.36
C ARG A 54 -23.39 7.31 8.49
N ARG A 55 -22.54 6.28 8.41
CA ARG A 55 -21.08 6.41 8.45
C ARG A 55 -20.52 6.12 7.07
N TYR A 56 -19.65 7.03 6.61
CA TYR A 56 -19.03 6.95 5.29
C TYR A 56 -17.52 6.93 5.45
N TYR A 57 -16.90 5.86 4.96
CA TYR A 57 -15.46 5.71 4.97
C TYR A 57 -14.87 6.21 3.66
N GLN A 58 -13.65 6.72 3.70
CA GLN A 58 -12.86 7.00 2.50
C GLN A 58 -11.93 5.85 2.15
N LEU A 59 -11.36 5.87 0.95
CA LEU A 59 -10.38 4.88 0.52
C LEU A 59 -9.21 4.68 1.51
N PRO A 60 -8.57 5.74 2.07
CA PRO A 60 -7.47 5.55 3.04
C PRO A 60 -7.91 4.85 4.32
N GLU A 61 -9.13 5.10 4.77
CA GLU A 61 -9.70 4.46 5.97
C GLU A 61 -9.97 2.97 5.70
N VAL A 62 -10.50 2.62 4.52
CA VAL A 62 -10.69 1.23 4.12
C VAL A 62 -9.36 0.48 4.04
N LEU A 63 -8.30 1.13 3.54
CA LEU A 63 -6.95 0.56 3.54
C LEU A 63 -6.42 0.34 4.96
N LEU A 64 -6.68 1.28 5.88
CA LEU A 64 -6.31 1.13 7.28
C LEU A 64 -7.03 -0.06 7.93
N ILE A 65 -8.34 -0.19 7.68
CA ILE A 65 -9.16 -1.30 8.19
C ILE A 65 -8.62 -2.65 7.68
N ARG A 66 -8.22 -2.72 6.42
CA ARG A 66 -7.56 -3.91 5.86
C ARG A 66 -6.27 -4.24 6.59
N LYS A 67 -5.45 -3.23 6.91
CA LYS A 67 -4.23 -3.43 7.69
C LYS A 67 -4.51 -3.88 9.12
N ILE A 68 -5.48 -3.28 9.80
CA ILE A 68 -5.90 -3.67 11.16
C ILE A 68 -6.31 -5.15 11.16
N ARG A 69 -7.10 -5.58 10.17
CA ARG A 69 -7.50 -6.98 10.03
C ARG A 69 -6.30 -7.92 9.91
N GLU A 70 -5.33 -7.59 9.06
CA GLU A 70 -4.10 -8.39 8.92
C GLU A 70 -3.35 -8.49 10.26
N LEU A 71 -3.21 -7.39 10.99
CA LEU A 71 -2.52 -7.39 12.30
C LEU A 71 -3.24 -8.27 13.33
N LEU A 72 -4.57 -8.27 13.35
CA LEU A 72 -5.34 -9.03 14.33
C LEU A 72 -5.48 -10.50 13.96
N HIS A 73 -5.72 -10.81 12.68
CA HIS A 73 -6.01 -12.17 12.23
C HIS A 73 -4.77 -12.94 11.75
N ASP A 74 -3.86 -12.27 11.04
CA ASP A 74 -2.67 -12.94 10.49
C ASP A 74 -1.51 -12.91 11.50
N GLU A 75 -1.32 -11.77 12.18
CA GLU A 75 -0.24 -11.58 13.14
C GLU A 75 -0.67 -11.86 14.60
N GLY A 76 -1.97 -11.92 14.89
CA GLY A 76 -2.49 -12.27 16.22
C GLY A 76 -2.29 -11.18 17.28
N PHE A 77 -2.12 -9.92 16.89
CA PHE A 77 -2.00 -8.82 17.83
C PHE A 77 -3.30 -8.57 18.60
N THR A 78 -3.19 -8.01 19.80
CA THR A 78 -4.33 -7.40 20.49
C THR A 78 -4.64 -6.04 19.87
N ILE A 79 -5.83 -5.50 20.14
CA ILE A 79 -6.24 -4.18 19.63
C ILE A 79 -5.26 -3.08 20.06
N GLN A 80 -4.78 -3.13 21.30
CA GLN A 80 -3.76 -2.19 21.79
C GLN A 80 -2.42 -2.38 21.07
N GLY A 81 -1.98 -3.63 20.86
CA GLY A 81 -0.75 -3.93 20.11
C GLY A 81 -0.81 -3.46 18.66
N ALA A 82 -1.95 -3.66 18.00
CA ALA A 82 -2.19 -3.16 16.65
C ALA A 82 -2.19 -1.62 16.60
N LYS A 83 -2.81 -0.96 17.59
CA LYS A 83 -2.81 0.51 17.71
C LYS A 83 -1.40 1.07 17.85
N GLN A 84 -0.57 0.45 18.69
CA GLN A 84 0.83 0.85 18.84
C GLN A 84 1.59 0.67 17.52
N ARG A 85 1.45 -0.50 16.88
CA ARG A 85 2.12 -0.80 15.62
C ARG A 85 1.75 0.15 14.48
N LEU A 86 0.49 0.58 14.42
CA LEU A 86 -0.02 1.54 13.43
C LEU A 86 0.46 2.97 13.70
N LYS A 87 0.63 3.35 14.97
CA LYS A 87 1.23 4.65 15.36
C LYS A 87 2.71 4.68 14.99
N ASP A 88 3.44 3.62 15.32
CA ASP A 88 4.88 3.52 15.05
C ASP A 88 5.16 3.53 13.53
N LYS A 89 4.30 2.86 12.76
CA LYS A 89 4.42 2.76 11.29
C LYS A 89 3.87 3.96 10.52
N ASN A 90 3.50 5.08 11.17
CA ASN A 90 3.11 6.37 10.57
C ASN A 90 2.76 6.33 9.06
N PHE A 91 1.74 5.55 8.69
CA PHE A 91 1.27 5.41 7.31
C PHE A 91 0.74 6.75 6.76
N VAL A 92 0.42 7.69 7.68
CA VAL A 92 -0.02 9.05 7.39
C VAL A 92 1.11 9.96 6.90
N LYS A 93 2.39 9.58 7.02
CA LYS A 93 3.52 10.40 6.54
C LYS A 93 3.90 10.12 5.08
N GLU A 94 3.77 8.89 4.57
CA GLU A 94 4.09 8.59 3.16
C GLU A 94 3.02 9.10 2.18
N VAL A 95 1.73 9.04 2.53
CA VAL A 95 0.65 9.51 1.63
C VAL A 95 0.60 11.05 1.54
N LYS A 96 1.11 11.77 2.54
CA LYS A 96 1.23 13.25 2.51
C LYS A 96 2.57 13.75 1.93
N GLN A 97 3.55 12.87 1.74
CA GLN A 97 4.84 13.19 1.10
C GLN A 97 4.96 12.62 -0.32
N ALA A 98 3.87 12.14 -0.92
CA ALA A 98 3.77 12.09 -2.37
C ALA A 98 3.55 13.53 -2.85
N GLU A 99 4.64 14.18 -3.24
CA GLU A 99 4.58 15.43 -3.99
C GLU A 99 3.61 15.26 -5.17
N PRO A 100 2.72 16.24 -5.44
CA PRO A 100 1.92 16.21 -6.65
C PRO A 100 2.86 16.13 -7.86
N PRO A 101 2.57 15.30 -8.88
CA PRO A 101 3.31 15.30 -10.12
C PRO A 101 3.44 16.72 -10.66
N ARG A 102 4.66 17.25 -10.61
CA ARG A 102 5.01 18.47 -11.33
C ARG A 102 4.90 18.15 -12.82
N GLU A 103 4.08 18.98 -13.48
CA GLU A 103 4.15 19.46 -14.87
C GLU A 103 3.04 19.01 -15.81
N PHE A 104 2.20 19.97 -16.18
CA PHE A 104 2.13 20.39 -17.58
C PHE A 104 2.01 21.93 -17.64
N GLN A 105 3.11 22.59 -18.02
CA GLN A 105 3.09 24.00 -18.38
C GLN A 105 2.62 24.10 -19.83
N VAL A 106 1.46 24.74 -20.05
CA VAL A 106 1.08 25.19 -21.40
C VAL A 106 1.82 26.50 -21.66
N THR A 107 2.96 26.43 -22.34
CA THR A 107 3.65 27.62 -22.85
C THR A 107 2.91 28.12 -24.09
N LYS A 108 2.40 29.36 -24.02
CA LYS A 108 2.02 30.11 -25.21
C LYS A 108 3.31 30.58 -25.90
N GLN A 109 3.46 30.15 -27.15
CA GLN A 109 4.19 30.80 -28.24
C GLN A 109 5.73 30.86 -28.15
N GLY A 110 6.36 30.08 -29.03
CA GLY A 110 7.32 30.62 -30.00
C GLY A 110 8.80 30.54 -29.64
N GLN A 111 9.45 29.40 -29.92
CA GLN A 111 10.68 29.30 -30.71
C GLN A 111 11.11 27.82 -30.83
N VAL A 112 11.37 27.39 -32.06
CA VAL A 112 11.87 26.06 -32.41
C VAL A 112 13.34 26.21 -32.79
N GLU A 113 14.24 25.61 -32.03
CA GLU A 113 15.60 25.30 -32.47
C GLU A 113 15.95 23.87 -32.03
N LEU A 114 16.33 23.07 -33.02
CA LEU A 114 16.88 21.71 -32.92
C LEU A 114 18.04 21.67 -33.93
N PRO A 115 19.01 20.75 -33.82
CA PRO A 115 19.81 20.28 -32.68
C PRO A 115 21.32 20.34 -33.05
N LEU A 116 22.25 19.92 -32.19
CA LEU A 116 23.42 19.06 -32.51
C LEU A 116 24.29 18.80 -31.26
N GLU A 117 24.90 17.61 -31.22
CA GLU A 117 25.61 16.95 -30.13
C GLU A 117 26.57 17.78 -29.25
N ASN A 118 26.71 17.37 -27.98
CA ASN A 118 28.04 17.02 -27.49
C ASN A 118 28.07 15.95 -26.39
N LEU A 119 29.14 15.17 -26.46
CA LEU A 119 29.37 13.84 -25.91
C LEU A 119 29.77 13.84 -24.42
N ASN A 120 29.46 12.71 -23.78
CA ASN A 120 30.18 12.09 -22.67
C ASN A 120 30.28 12.85 -21.33
N GLN A 121 29.52 12.36 -20.35
CA GLN A 121 30.13 11.80 -19.15
C GLN A 121 29.34 10.58 -18.69
N SER A 122 30.00 9.43 -18.83
CA SER A 122 29.66 8.12 -18.29
C SER A 122 29.28 8.18 -16.82
N ASN A 123 28.21 7.47 -16.43
CA ASN A 123 28.25 6.65 -15.23
C ASN A 123 27.30 5.44 -15.34
N SER A 124 27.97 4.30 -15.36
CA SER A 124 27.49 2.93 -15.42
C SER A 124 26.52 2.58 -14.28
N LEU A 125 25.34 2.06 -14.62
CA LEU A 125 24.58 1.10 -13.80
C LEU A 125 23.79 0.11 -14.69
N ALA A 126 24.35 -0.30 -15.83
CA ALA A 126 23.85 -1.42 -16.62
C ALA A 126 24.74 -2.64 -16.31
N GLY A 127 24.51 -3.29 -15.17
CA GLY A 127 25.50 -4.22 -14.61
C GLY A 127 24.98 -5.39 -13.77
N LEU A 128 23.71 -5.80 -13.88
CA LEU A 128 23.29 -7.09 -13.33
C LEU A 128 23.03 -8.06 -14.48
N ASN A 129 24.11 -8.67 -14.94
CA ASN A 129 24.09 -9.66 -16.01
C ASN A 129 23.51 -10.97 -15.44
N ILE A 130 22.18 -11.09 -15.49
CA ILE A 130 21.38 -12.23 -15.01
C ILE A 130 21.91 -13.59 -15.51
N LYS A 131 22.64 -13.59 -16.64
CA LYS A 131 23.31 -14.78 -17.18
C LYS A 131 24.43 -15.30 -16.25
N SER A 132 25.27 -14.40 -15.73
CA SER A 132 26.38 -14.77 -14.83
C SER A 132 25.88 -15.41 -13.53
N ILE A 133 24.78 -14.87 -12.97
CA ILE A 133 24.18 -15.41 -11.75
C ILE A 133 23.59 -16.81 -11.99
N LYS A 134 23.01 -17.05 -13.17
CA LYS A 134 22.51 -18.38 -13.52
C LYS A 134 23.63 -19.42 -13.65
N ASP A 135 24.76 -19.02 -14.23
CA ASP A 135 25.90 -19.92 -14.44
C ASP A 135 26.56 -20.29 -13.10
N GLU A 136 26.69 -19.34 -12.17
CA GLU A 136 27.19 -19.61 -10.80
C GLU A 136 26.27 -20.56 -10.02
N LEU A 137 24.95 -20.35 -10.09
CA LEU A 137 23.98 -21.22 -9.42
C LEU A 137 23.97 -22.64 -9.98
N LEU A 138 24.15 -22.80 -11.29
CA LEU A 138 24.23 -24.12 -11.92
C LEU A 138 25.49 -24.88 -11.48
N SER A 139 26.64 -24.19 -11.39
CA SER A 139 27.87 -24.79 -10.89
C SER A 139 27.75 -25.27 -9.44
N ILE A 140 27.08 -24.50 -8.58
CA ILE A 140 26.84 -24.90 -7.18
C ILE A 140 25.94 -26.14 -7.10
N ILE A 141 24.88 -26.19 -7.91
CA ILE A 141 23.98 -27.36 -7.96
C ILE A 141 24.73 -28.61 -8.42
N GLU A 142 25.64 -28.46 -9.39
CA GLU A 142 26.45 -29.56 -9.89
C GLU A 142 27.45 -30.09 -8.84
N LEU A 143 28.00 -29.19 -8.02
CA LEU A 143 28.91 -29.54 -6.94
C LEU A 143 28.21 -30.24 -5.76
N LEU A 144 26.95 -29.90 -5.48
CA LEU A 144 26.13 -30.53 -4.44
C LEU A 144 25.50 -31.87 -4.86
N LYS A 145 25.60 -32.25 -6.13
CA LYS A 145 25.09 -33.53 -6.67
C LYS A 145 26.14 -34.66 -6.69
N LYS A 146 27.33 -34.43 -6.14
CA LYS A 146 28.43 -35.39 -6.04
C LYS A 146 28.59 -35.85 -4.59
#